data_AF-A0A8R7QAY7-F1
#
_entry.id   AF-A0A8R7QAY7-F1
#
_cell.length_a   1.000
_cell.length_b   1.000
_cell.length_c   1.000
_cell.angle_alpha   90.00
_cell.angle_beta   90.00
_cell.angle_gamma   90.00
#
_symmetry.space_group_name_H-M   'P 1'
#
loop_
_entity.id
_entity.type
_entity.pdbx_description
1 polymer ?
#
loop_
_entity_poly.entity_id
_entity_poly.type
_entity_poly.pdbx_seq_one_letter_code
_entity_poly.pdbx_strand_id
1 'polypeptide(L)'
;EIEEDEEEFLSSICELGKAGLESLHIFVKEAADEYFERSWFPDPQCGLRELIIAGDSLSKVPTWVASLVNLEKLCISMDVINESDVEILRSLPSLRHLHIHVYEDDVESRAAMEKAMKEHPNRPTLVWYED
;
A
#
# COMPACT_ATOMS: atom_id res chain seq x y z
N GLU A 1 5.64 17.02 20.73
CA GLU A 1 4.55 16.09 21.06
C GLU A 1 4.03 15.41 19.79
N ILE A 2 3.07 15.94 19.01
CA ILE A 2 2.53 15.20 17.82
C ILE A 2 3.62 14.80 16.80
N GLU A 3 4.52 15.71 16.44
CA GLU A 3 5.62 15.41 15.49
C GLU A 3 6.68 14.45 16.08
N GLU A 4 6.88 14.46 17.40
CA GLU A 4 7.86 13.57 18.05
C GLU A 4 7.32 12.14 18.13
N ASP A 5 6.03 11.99 18.41
CA ASP A 5 5.35 10.69 18.44
C ASP A 5 5.32 10.04 17.04
N GLU A 6 5.18 10.84 15.99
CA GLU A 6 5.25 10.38 14.59
C GLU A 6 6.66 9.88 14.23
N GLU A 7 7.71 10.65 14.55
CA GLU A 7 9.09 10.25 14.28
C GLU A 7 9.49 8.97 15.03
N GLU A 8 9.09 8.83 16.30
CA GLU A 8 9.36 7.62 17.09
C GLU A 8 8.61 6.40 16.52
N PHE A 9 7.36 6.60 16.07
CA PHE A 9 6.59 5.58 15.39
C PHE A 9 7.25 5.13 14.08
N LEU A 10 7.62 6.06 13.20
CA LEU A 10 8.28 5.77 11.92
C LEU A 10 9.63 5.07 12.12
N SER A 11 10.41 5.55 13.10
CA SER A 11 11.68 4.93 13.49
C SER A 11 11.48 3.48 13.95
N SER A 12 10.46 3.23 14.76
CA SER A 12 10.14 1.88 15.23
C SER A 12 9.79 0.93 14.08
N ILE A 13 8.99 1.36 13.11
CA ILE A 13 8.66 0.55 11.91
C ILE A 13 9.91 0.29 11.07
N CYS A 14 10.77 1.28 10.89
CA CYS A 14 12.03 1.15 10.16
C CYS A 14 12.97 0.12 10.81
N GLU A 15 13.14 0.17 12.14
CA GLU A 15 13.96 -0.79 12.88
C GLU A 15 13.36 -2.21 12.84
N LEU A 16 12.03 -2.35 12.92
CA LEU A 16 11.37 -3.64 12.71
C LEU A 16 11.59 -4.17 11.29
N GLY A 17 11.53 -3.31 10.28
CA GLY A 17 11.87 -3.64 8.90
C GLY A 17 13.28 -4.22 8.77
N LYS A 18 14.27 -3.59 9.41
CA LYS A 18 15.66 -4.08 9.46
C LYS A 18 15.79 -5.40 10.23
N ALA A 19 14.92 -5.63 11.22
CA ALA A 19 14.88 -6.86 12.01
C ALA A 19 14.15 -8.02 11.31
N GLY A 20 13.70 -7.85 10.06
CA GLY A 20 13.05 -8.91 9.28
C GLY A 20 11.53 -8.94 9.43
N LEU A 21 10.89 -7.78 9.58
CA LEU A 21 9.43 -7.69 9.55
C LEU A 21 8.87 -8.17 8.20
N GLU A 22 8.13 -9.27 8.22
CA GLU A 22 7.49 -9.83 7.01
C GLU A 22 6.05 -9.33 6.81
N SER A 23 5.36 -8.94 7.89
CA SER A 23 3.95 -8.56 7.84
C SER A 23 3.71 -7.32 8.71
N LEU A 24 3.06 -6.32 8.14
CA LEU A 24 2.66 -5.11 8.84
C LEU A 24 1.18 -4.85 8.60
N HIS A 25 0.42 -4.72 9.69
CA HIS A 25 -0.97 -4.32 9.66
C HIS A 25 -1.13 -3.09 10.54
N ILE A 26 -1.55 -1.99 9.92
CA ILE A 26 -1.77 -0.71 10.59
C ILE A 26 -3.20 -0.26 10.37
N PHE A 27 -3.81 0.19 11.45
CA PHE A 27 -5.11 0.84 11.45
C PHE A 27 -4.89 2.34 11.72
N VAL A 28 -5.24 3.18 10.76
CA VAL A 28 -5.15 4.64 10.89
C VAL A 28 -6.56 5.19 11.02
N LYS A 29 -6.79 6.02 12.03
CA LYS A 29 -8.13 6.54 12.31
C LYS A 29 -8.49 7.72 11.41
N GLU A 30 -7.54 8.64 11.22
CA GLU A 30 -7.66 9.92 10.53
C GLU A 30 -6.27 10.32 9.99
N ALA A 31 -6.25 11.19 8.98
CA ALA A 31 -5.04 11.76 8.37
C ALA A 31 -4.08 10.71 7.81
N ALA A 32 -4.61 9.67 7.14
CA ALA A 32 -3.77 8.62 6.56
C ALA A 32 -2.63 9.19 5.72
N ASP A 33 -2.91 10.05 4.74
CA ASP A 33 -1.88 10.58 3.84
C ASP A 33 -0.65 11.18 4.56
N GLU A 34 -0.83 11.82 5.72
CA GLU A 34 0.26 12.41 6.51
C GLU A 34 1.24 11.33 7.01
N TYR A 35 0.71 10.22 7.56
CA TYR A 35 1.52 9.11 8.07
C TYR A 35 2.28 8.35 6.98
N PHE A 36 1.75 8.33 5.76
CA PHE A 36 2.30 7.55 4.64
C PHE A 36 3.11 8.39 3.64
N GLU A 37 3.20 9.71 3.81
CA GLU A 37 4.03 10.58 2.96
C GLU A 37 5.51 10.17 3.02
N ARG A 38 5.97 9.78 4.22
CA ARG A 38 7.35 9.37 4.48
C ARG A 38 7.52 7.87 4.26
N SER A 39 8.69 7.49 3.74
CA SER A 39 9.02 6.07 3.60
C SER A 39 9.26 5.43 4.96
N TRP A 40 8.53 4.35 5.24
CA TRP A 40 8.71 3.52 6.43
C TRP A 40 9.85 2.52 6.28
N PHE A 41 10.20 2.20 5.04
CA PHE A 41 11.21 1.21 4.68
C PHE A 41 12.24 1.87 3.76
N PRO A 42 13.23 2.59 4.34
CA PRO A 42 14.28 3.22 3.54
C PRO A 42 15.21 2.18 2.87
N ASP A 43 15.19 0.93 3.32
CA ASP A 43 15.95 -0.16 2.71
C ASP A 43 15.09 -0.91 1.65
N PRO A 44 15.48 -0.90 0.36
CA PRO A 44 14.82 -1.67 -0.69
C PRO A 44 14.84 -3.19 -0.45
N GLN A 45 15.71 -3.69 0.42
CA GLN A 45 15.82 -5.10 0.78
C GLN A 45 14.89 -5.49 1.93
N CYS A 46 13.99 -4.61 2.36
CA CYS A 46 13.04 -4.96 3.42
C CYS A 46 12.29 -6.26 3.06
N GLY A 47 12.18 -7.15 4.04
CA GLY A 47 11.57 -8.47 3.88
C GLY A 47 10.05 -8.44 3.92
N LEU A 48 9.42 -7.26 3.76
CA LEU A 48 7.99 -7.11 3.91
C LEU A 48 7.25 -7.81 2.76
N ARG A 49 6.38 -8.75 3.12
CA ARG A 49 5.58 -9.59 2.22
C ARG A 49 4.10 -9.26 2.31
N GLU A 50 3.64 -8.77 3.45
CA GLU A 50 2.25 -8.36 3.65
C GLU A 50 2.17 -6.95 4.25
N LEU A 51 1.40 -6.08 3.59
CA LEU A 51 1.07 -4.74 4.07
C LEU A 51 -0.45 -4.56 4.05
N ILE A 52 -1.03 -4.27 5.22
CA ILE A 52 -2.44 -3.94 5.37
C ILE A 52 -2.55 -2.55 5.98
N ILE A 53 -3.20 -1.66 5.26
CA ILE A 53 -3.54 -0.30 5.68
C ILE A 53 -5.07 -0.24 5.73
N ALA A 54 -5.61 -0.07 6.94
CA ALA A 54 -7.04 -0.04 7.19
C ALA A 54 -7.45 1.20 7.99
N GLY A 55 -8.75 1.49 8.01
CA GLY A 55 -9.33 2.66 8.66
C GLY A 55 -9.56 3.77 7.67
N ASP A 56 -8.85 4.89 7.83
CA ASP A 56 -8.92 6.05 6.95
C ASP A 56 -8.37 5.74 5.54
N SER A 57 -8.89 6.43 4.53
CA SER A 57 -8.51 6.24 3.13
C SER A 57 -7.30 7.07 2.74
N LEU A 58 -6.53 6.53 1.80
CA LEU A 58 -5.44 7.24 1.15
C LEU A 58 -5.91 7.90 -0.14
N SER A 59 -5.46 9.12 -0.40
CA SER A 59 -5.76 9.80 -1.67
C SER A 59 -4.96 9.23 -2.85
N LYS A 60 -3.87 8.50 -2.57
CA LYS A 60 -2.99 7.84 -3.54
C LYS A 60 -2.19 6.72 -2.88
N VAL A 61 -1.67 5.80 -3.68
CA VAL A 61 -0.71 4.80 -3.21
C VAL A 61 0.61 5.51 -2.87
N PRO A 62 1.17 5.33 -1.66
CA PRO A 62 2.44 5.94 -1.29
C PRO A 62 3.56 5.47 -2.22
N THR A 63 4.37 6.39 -2.74
CA THR A 63 5.36 6.09 -3.79
C THR A 63 6.40 5.07 -3.36
N TRP A 64 6.75 5.03 -2.07
CA TRP A 64 7.68 4.06 -1.52
C TRP A 64 7.15 2.62 -1.53
N VAL A 65 5.84 2.40 -1.70
CA VAL A 65 5.28 1.06 -1.90
C VAL A 65 5.90 0.41 -3.13
N ALA A 66 6.21 1.18 -4.19
CA ALA A 66 6.89 0.67 -5.39
C ALA A 66 8.26 0.03 -5.11
N SER A 67 8.90 0.38 -3.98
CA SER A 67 10.19 -0.15 -3.55
C SER A 67 10.07 -1.51 -2.83
N LEU A 68 8.87 -1.95 -2.46
CA LEU A 68 8.63 -3.19 -1.73
C LEU A 68 8.65 -4.41 -2.67
N VAL A 69 9.84 -4.75 -3.16
CA VAL A 69 10.02 -5.81 -4.17
C VAL A 69 9.57 -7.19 -3.72
N ASN A 70 9.48 -7.43 -2.41
CA ASN A 70 9.04 -8.69 -1.81
C ASN A 70 7.54 -8.70 -1.46
N LEU A 71 6.81 -7.61 -1.70
CA LEU A 71 5.41 -7.50 -1.30
C LEU A 71 4.54 -8.46 -2.11
N GLU A 72 3.93 -9.42 -1.43
CA GLU A 72 3.06 -10.43 -2.00
C GLU A 72 1.58 -10.08 -1.82
N LYS A 73 1.25 -9.41 -0.71
CA LYS A 73 -0.12 -9.01 -0.39
C LYS A 73 -0.19 -7.55 0.03
N LEU A 74 -1.07 -6.81 -0.63
CA LEU A 74 -1.42 -5.45 -0.27
C LEU A 74 -2.93 -5.35 -0.04
N CYS A 75 -3.32 -4.76 1.08
CA CYS A 75 -4.68 -4.33 1.36
C CYS A 75 -4.68 -2.84 1.69
N ILE A 76 -5.48 -2.05 0.99
CA ILE A 76 -5.47 -0.59 1.11
C ILE A 76 -6.88 -0.02 0.91
N SER A 77 -7.23 0.97 1.73
CA SER A 77 -8.41 1.82 1.53
C SER A 77 -8.00 3.09 0.80
N MET A 78 -8.74 3.46 -0.24
CA MET A 78 -8.44 4.62 -1.09
C MET A 78 -9.68 5.48 -1.30
N ASP A 79 -9.49 6.80 -1.38
CA ASP A 79 -10.58 7.70 -1.76
C ASP A 79 -10.92 7.50 -3.24
N VAL A 80 -9.89 7.54 -4.09
CA VAL A 80 -9.96 7.47 -5.54
C VAL A 80 -8.74 6.71 -6.06
N ILE A 81 -8.87 6.07 -7.22
CA ILE A 81 -7.74 5.45 -7.93
C ILE A 81 -7.39 6.30 -9.14
N ASN A 82 -6.11 6.67 -9.24
CA ASN A 82 -5.54 7.40 -10.38
C ASN A 82 -4.57 6.53 -11.19
N GLU A 83 -4.16 7.01 -12.36
CA GLU A 83 -3.22 6.29 -13.23
C GLU A 83 -1.88 5.97 -12.53
N SER A 84 -1.36 6.89 -11.71
CA SER A 84 -0.11 6.69 -10.96
C SER A 84 -0.21 5.53 -9.95
N ASP A 85 -1.38 5.33 -9.38
CA ASP A 85 -1.63 4.24 -8.42
C ASP A 85 -1.57 2.89 -9.13
N VAL A 86 -2.20 2.82 -10.31
CA VAL A 86 -2.15 1.65 -11.19
C VAL A 86 -0.71 1.36 -11.60
N GLU A 87 0.10 2.39 -11.91
CA GLU A 87 1.52 2.25 -12.26
C GLU A 87 2.38 1.70 -11.11
N ILE A 88 2.19 2.19 -9.89
CA ILE A 88 2.88 1.67 -8.71
C ILE A 88 2.52 0.20 -8.51
N LEU A 89 1.23 -0.12 -8.48
CA LEU A 89 0.74 -1.46 -8.15
C LEU A 89 1.14 -2.50 -9.20
N ARG A 90 1.14 -2.14 -10.50
CA ARG A 90 1.61 -3.03 -11.57
C ARG A 90 3.13 -3.20 -11.62
N SER A 91 3.88 -2.38 -10.88
CA SER A 91 5.35 -2.45 -10.85
C SER A 91 5.87 -3.46 -9.83
N LEU A 92 5.02 -3.90 -8.90
CA LEU A 92 5.38 -4.76 -7.78
C LEU A 92 5.68 -6.20 -8.23
N PRO A 93 6.95 -6.62 -8.26
CA PRO A 93 7.36 -7.84 -8.94
C PRO A 93 6.96 -9.13 -8.21
N SER A 94 6.53 -9.05 -6.96
CA SER A 94 6.10 -10.19 -6.14
C SER A 94 4.61 -10.20 -5.84
N LEU A 95 3.83 -9.22 -6.30
CA LEU A 95 2.44 -9.06 -5.92
C LEU A 95 1.59 -10.24 -6.39
N ARG A 96 0.83 -10.84 -5.45
CA ARG A 96 -0.07 -11.98 -5.66
C ARG A 96 -1.51 -11.70 -5.21
N HIS A 97 -1.69 -10.82 -4.24
CA HIS A 97 -2.98 -10.47 -3.69
C HIS A 97 -3.09 -8.95 -3.55
N LEU A 98 -4.08 -8.36 -4.20
CA LEU A 98 -4.37 -6.94 -4.12
C LEU A 98 -5.82 -6.77 -3.69
N HIS A 99 -6.02 -6.26 -2.49
CA HIS A 99 -7.35 -5.96 -1.98
C HIS A 99 -7.50 -4.44 -1.88
N ILE A 100 -8.54 -3.90 -2.48
CA ILE A 100 -8.78 -2.46 -2.48
C ILE A 100 -10.21 -2.19 -2.02
N HIS A 101 -10.34 -1.28 -1.07
CA HIS A 101 -11.61 -0.60 -0.77
C HIS A 101 -11.53 0.81 -1.34
N VAL A 102 -12.51 1.21 -2.14
CA VAL A 102 -12.54 2.54 -2.78
C VAL A 102 -13.86 3.23 -2.46
N TYR A 103 -13.80 4.47 -1.97
CA TYR A 103 -14.99 5.24 -1.62
C TYR A 103 -15.62 5.94 -2.83
N GLU A 104 -14.82 6.50 -3.73
CA GLU A 104 -15.29 7.08 -4.98
C GLU A 104 -15.11 6.10 -6.13
N ASP A 105 -16.21 5.43 -6.49
CA ASP A 105 -16.20 4.41 -7.52
C ASP A 105 -16.25 5.02 -8.93
N ASP A 106 -15.07 5.19 -9.55
CA ASP A 106 -14.95 5.49 -10.97
C ASP A 106 -14.78 4.20 -11.80
N VAL A 107 -15.73 3.98 -12.70
CA VAL A 107 -15.80 2.77 -13.55
C VAL A 107 -14.57 2.64 -14.45
N GLU A 108 -14.01 3.76 -14.92
CA GLU A 108 -12.84 3.74 -15.79
C GLU A 108 -11.59 3.36 -14.99
N SER A 109 -11.42 3.92 -13.79
CA SER A 109 -10.33 3.57 -12.87
C SER A 109 -10.38 2.11 -12.43
N ARG A 110 -11.57 1.57 -12.09
CA ARG A 110 -11.72 0.13 -11.82
C ARG A 110 -11.29 -0.72 -13.00
N ALA A 111 -11.80 -0.40 -14.20
CA ALA A 111 -11.47 -1.14 -15.41
C ALA A 111 -9.97 -1.09 -15.75
N ALA A 112 -9.32 0.06 -15.53
CA ALA A 112 -7.88 0.23 -15.68
C ALA A 112 -7.11 -0.64 -14.69
N MET A 113 -7.52 -0.67 -13.42
CA MET A 113 -6.92 -1.54 -12.38
C MET A 113 -7.08 -3.02 -12.72
N GLU A 114 -8.28 -3.46 -13.08
CA GLU A 114 -8.57 -4.84 -13.47
C GLU A 114 -7.74 -5.27 -14.68
N LYS A 115 -7.65 -4.41 -15.69
CA LYS A 115 -6.81 -4.65 -16.87
C LYS A 115 -5.34 -4.78 -16.47
N ALA A 116 -4.83 -3.86 -15.64
CA ALA A 116 -3.44 -3.87 -15.19
C ALA A 116 -3.11 -5.14 -14.41
N MET A 117 -3.97 -5.56 -13.47
CA MET A 117 -3.77 -6.79 -12.70
C MET A 117 -3.86 -8.05 -13.57
N LYS A 118 -4.70 -8.05 -14.62
CA LYS A 118 -4.77 -9.15 -15.60
C LYS A 118 -3.53 -9.26 -16.49
N GLU A 119 -2.92 -8.14 -16.85
CA GLU A 119 -1.71 -8.05 -17.67
C GLU A 119 -0.42 -8.19 -16.84
N HIS A 120 -0.50 -8.06 -15.52
CA HIS A 120 0.61 -8.19 -14.60
C HIS A 120 1.29 -9.57 -14.71
N PRO A 121 2.64 -9.66 -14.67
CA PRO A 121 3.37 -10.92 -14.79
C PRO A 121 2.92 -12.02 -13.82
N ASN A 122 2.56 -11.64 -12.59
CA ASN A 122 2.09 -12.57 -11.56
C ASN A 122 0.57 -12.77 -11.51
N ARG A 123 -0.20 -12.02 -12.31
CA ARG A 123 -1.68 -12.03 -12.31
C ARG A 123 -2.27 -12.06 -10.89
N PRO A 124 -2.00 -11.03 -10.07
CA PRO A 124 -2.48 -11.00 -8.70
C PRO A 124 -4.00 -11.11 -8.65
N THR A 125 -4.49 -11.77 -7.60
CA THR A 125 -5.92 -11.79 -7.31
C THR A 125 -6.32 -10.40 -6.85
N LEU A 126 -7.15 -9.73 -7.65
CA LEU A 126 -7.76 -8.45 -7.31
C LEU A 126 -9.10 -8.72 -6.63
N VAL A 127 -9.26 -8.19 -5.41
CA VAL A 127 -10.53 -8.20 -4.67
C VAL A 127 -10.91 -6.77 -4.35
N TRP A 128 -12.13 -6.41 -4.71
CA TRP A 128 -12.74 -5.17 -4.28
C TRP A 128 -13.55 -5.44 -3.01
N TYR A 129 -13.34 -4.66 -1.95
CA TYR A 129 -14.26 -4.67 -0.80
C TYR A 129 -15.45 -3.77 -1.10
N GLU A 130 -16.65 -4.30 -0.86
CA GLU A 130 -17.91 -3.55 -0.83
C GLU A 130 -18.40 -3.60 0.61
N ASP A 131 -18.83 -2.46 1.16
CA ASP A 131 -19.44 -2.38 2.50
C ASP A 131 -20.83 -3.04 2.56
#